data_AF-A0AAD5B8Y8-F1
#
_entry.id   AF-A0AAD5B8Y8-F1
#
_cell.length_a   1.000
_cell.length_b   1.000
_cell.length_c   1.000
_cell.angle_alpha   90.00
_cell.angle_beta   90.00
_cell.angle_gamma   90.00
#
_symmetry.space_group_name_H-M   'P 1'
#
loop_
_entity.id
_entity.type
_entity.pdbx_description
1 polymer ?
#
loop_
_entity_poly.entity_id
_entity_poly.type
_entity_poly.pdbx_seq_one_letter_code
_entity_poly.pdbx_strand_id
1 'polypeptide(L)'
;MHGSEPKRRHVSQPGRATAHHSAEGCECGGERRHPSILYSLLRREGAPRASERVPRGLRLACACGAARPVALRAPRATCAAASAVLAKTLRFVKSVPCFGELPAGDQRALVRGGWAPLLVLGMAQDGLDFETRESTEPSMLQRLLTGAHESPDGPRHHHHSGGPGGGGGGGGEEGGGVALAEAQGIKAFLSKCWDLDISTKEYAYLKGAVLFNPDIAGLQCQHYIQALQSEAHQALNEHVKLIHRGDTTRFAKLFIALSMLRSINSNVVAGLFFRPLIGAVNMEELLLEMFYGK
;
A
#
# COMPACT_ATOMS: atom_id res chain seq x y z
N MET A 1 77.02 -16.52 -30.75
CA MET A 1 76.38 -15.24 -30.41
C MET A 1 75.39 -15.47 -29.29
N HIS A 2 75.66 -14.87 -28.12
CA HIS A 2 74.82 -14.93 -26.93
C HIS A 2 73.64 -13.95 -27.06
N GLY A 3 72.42 -14.41 -26.74
CA GLY A 3 71.25 -13.56 -26.51
C GLY A 3 70.36 -14.28 -25.50
N SER A 4 70.49 -13.98 -24.20
CA SER A 4 69.75 -12.96 -23.45
C SER A 4 68.25 -13.27 -23.29
N GLU A 5 67.91 -14.08 -22.30
CA GLU A 5 66.56 -14.23 -21.75
C GLU A 5 66.21 -13.05 -20.81
N PRO A 6 65.01 -12.43 -20.92
CA PRO A 6 64.53 -11.50 -19.91
C PRO A 6 63.65 -12.19 -18.86
N LYS A 7 64.11 -12.02 -17.62
CA LYS A 7 63.49 -12.19 -16.30
C LYS A 7 62.00 -11.78 -16.26
N ARG A 8 61.09 -12.74 -16.03
CA ARG A 8 59.67 -12.48 -15.73
C ARG A 8 59.56 -11.72 -14.39
N ARG A 9 59.01 -10.51 -14.43
CA ARG A 9 58.59 -9.75 -13.25
C ARG A 9 57.19 -10.19 -12.84
N HIS A 10 57.06 -10.70 -11.62
CA HIS A 10 55.77 -10.78 -10.93
C HIS A 10 55.27 -9.36 -10.66
N VAL A 11 54.13 -9.00 -11.25
CA VAL A 11 53.36 -7.82 -10.89
C VAL A 11 52.14 -8.31 -10.12
N SER A 12 52.12 -8.00 -8.83
CA SER A 12 50.99 -8.21 -7.92
C SER A 12 49.79 -7.37 -8.37
N GLN A 13 48.65 -8.01 -8.58
CA GLN A 13 47.35 -7.33 -8.70
C GLN A 13 46.82 -7.01 -7.29
N PRO A 14 46.38 -5.78 -7.00
CA PRO A 14 45.61 -5.51 -5.80
C PRO A 14 44.17 -5.97 -5.99
N GLY A 15 43.68 -6.73 -5.02
CA GLY A 15 42.36 -7.35 -4.99
C GLY A 15 41.23 -6.34 -5.16
N ARG A 16 40.33 -6.65 -6.09
CA ARG A 16 39.08 -5.93 -6.32
C ARG A 16 38.08 -6.42 -5.28
N ALA A 17 37.87 -5.61 -4.24
CA ALA A 17 36.86 -5.84 -3.22
C ALA A 17 35.46 -5.88 -3.88
N THR A 18 34.79 -7.02 -3.78
CA THR A 18 33.39 -7.18 -4.10
C THR A 18 32.56 -6.52 -2.99
N ALA A 19 31.98 -5.36 -3.27
CA ALA A 19 30.98 -4.75 -2.39
C ALA A 19 29.67 -5.54 -2.50
N HIS A 20 29.52 -6.57 -1.67
CA HIS A 20 28.22 -7.10 -1.32
C HIS A 20 27.47 -6.04 -0.50
N HIS A 21 26.48 -5.38 -1.10
CA HIS A 21 25.47 -4.64 -0.35
C HIS A 21 24.53 -5.66 0.32
N SER A 22 24.96 -6.20 1.45
CA SER A 22 24.07 -6.81 2.42
C SER A 22 23.26 -5.70 3.07
N ALA A 23 21.94 -5.79 3.00
CA ALA A 23 21.04 -4.98 3.79
C ALA A 23 21.33 -5.25 5.28
N GLU A 24 22.00 -4.32 5.95
CA GLU A 24 22.17 -4.37 7.40
C GLU A 24 20.80 -4.19 8.06
N GLY A 25 20.33 -5.24 8.72
CA GLY A 25 19.11 -5.23 9.51
C GLY A 25 19.24 -4.26 10.68
N CYS A 26 18.16 -3.53 10.97
CA CYS A 26 18.09 -2.65 12.13
C CYS A 26 17.80 -3.48 13.39
N GLU A 27 18.72 -3.50 14.36
CA GLU A 27 18.51 -4.05 15.70
C GLU A 27 17.80 -3.02 16.62
N CYS A 28 16.53 -2.70 16.36
CA CYS A 28 15.71 -1.91 17.29
C CYS A 28 15.04 -2.74 18.41
N GLY A 29 15.37 -4.04 18.51
CA GLY A 29 14.95 -4.92 19.59
C GLY A 29 16.06 -5.11 20.62
N GLY A 30 16.17 -4.20 21.58
CA GLY A 30 17.07 -4.34 22.71
C GLY A 30 16.57 -3.51 23.89
N GLU A 31 16.02 -4.19 24.89
CA GLU A 31 15.43 -3.68 26.11
C GLU A 31 16.40 -2.81 26.93
N ARG A 32 16.65 -1.57 26.49
CA ARG A 32 17.29 -0.55 27.33
C ARG A 32 16.22 0.09 28.21
N ARG A 33 16.03 -0.48 29.39
CA ARG A 33 15.28 0.12 30.50
C ARG A 33 15.91 1.47 30.87
N HIS A 34 15.52 2.53 30.19
CA HIS A 34 15.66 3.88 30.72
C HIS A 34 14.56 4.07 31.78
N PRO A 35 14.89 4.57 32.98
CA PRO A 35 13.87 4.86 33.97
C PRO A 35 12.87 5.87 33.38
N SER A 36 11.58 5.56 33.51
CA SER A 36 10.52 6.47 33.09
C SER A 36 10.69 7.81 33.82
N ILE A 37 10.31 8.91 33.17
CA ILE A 37 10.35 10.25 33.76
C ILE A 37 9.62 10.28 35.12
N LEU A 38 8.55 9.48 35.25
CA LEU A 38 7.83 9.24 36.51
C LEU A 38 8.71 8.58 37.58
N TYR A 39 9.47 7.54 37.24
CA TYR A 39 10.41 6.90 38.18
C TYR A 39 11.50 7.88 38.66
N SER A 40 12.01 8.74 37.77
CA SER A 40 13.01 9.76 38.11
C SER A 40 12.46 10.88 38.99
N LEU A 41 11.17 11.23 38.83
CA LEU A 41 10.49 12.21 39.67
C LEU A 41 10.16 11.64 41.06
N LEU A 42 9.75 10.38 41.12
CA LEU A 42 9.41 9.70 42.37
C LEU A 42 10.63 9.35 43.23
N ARG A 43 11.83 9.33 42.64
CA ARG A 43 13.08 9.02 43.35
C ARG A 43 13.83 10.26 43.87
N ARG A 44 13.25 11.45 43.79
CA ARG A 44 13.92 12.69 44.20
C ARG A 44 13.67 13.02 45.68
N GLU A 45 14.33 12.28 46.57
CA GLU A 45 14.70 12.81 47.89
C GLU A 45 16.23 12.92 47.96
N GLY A 46 16.74 14.13 48.21
CA GLY A 46 18.17 14.42 48.40
C GLY A 46 18.86 15.10 47.21
N ALA A 47 19.15 16.40 47.34
CA ALA A 47 19.88 17.24 46.37
C ALA A 47 21.39 17.36 46.77
N PRO A 48 22.27 18.20 46.16
CA PRO A 48 22.22 18.95 44.89
C PRO A 48 23.55 19.03 44.07
N ARG A 49 23.47 19.75 42.93
CA ARG A 49 24.50 20.56 42.19
C ARG A 49 25.42 19.95 41.10
N ALA A 50 25.17 20.49 39.89
CA ALA A 50 26.09 21.12 38.93
C ALA A 50 26.48 20.36 37.64
N SER A 51 26.28 21.08 36.53
CA SER A 51 26.76 20.86 35.15
C SER A 51 26.21 19.61 34.44
N GLU A 52 25.68 19.62 33.22
CA GLU A 52 25.81 20.52 32.08
C GLU A 52 24.46 20.63 31.36
N ARG A 53 24.22 21.75 30.69
CA ARG A 53 23.13 21.87 29.72
C ARG A 53 23.47 20.96 28.53
N VAL A 54 22.96 19.74 28.53
CA VAL A 54 22.93 18.92 27.32
C VAL A 54 21.98 19.59 26.33
N PRO A 55 22.43 19.98 25.13
CA PRO A 55 21.54 20.50 24.11
C PRO A 55 20.45 19.46 23.85
N ARG A 56 19.20 19.90 23.71
CA ARG A 56 18.10 19.05 23.23
C ARG A 56 18.57 18.39 21.93
N GLY A 57 19.00 17.14 22.05
CA GLY A 57 19.48 16.34 20.93
C GLY A 57 18.41 16.36 19.86
N LEU A 58 18.83 16.73 18.65
CA LEU A 58 18.15 16.40 17.42
C LEU A 58 17.59 14.99 17.59
N ARG A 59 16.26 14.86 17.51
CA ARG A 59 15.62 13.57 17.27
C ARG A 59 16.17 13.10 15.93
N LEU A 60 17.31 12.40 15.96
CA LEU A 60 17.79 11.64 14.81
C LEU A 60 16.75 10.53 14.66
N ALA A 61 15.78 10.78 13.79
CA ALA A 61 14.80 9.79 13.41
C ALA A 61 15.58 8.60 12.84
N CYS A 62 15.56 7.50 13.58
CA CYS A 62 15.92 6.20 13.02
C CYS A 62 15.10 5.99 11.74
N ALA A 63 15.73 5.45 10.69
CA ALA A 63 15.03 5.02 9.47
C ALA A 63 14.07 3.82 9.73
N CYS A 64 14.04 3.28 10.96
CA CYS A 64 12.95 2.47 11.47
C CYS A 64 11.72 3.37 11.69
N GLY A 65 11.09 3.72 10.57
CA GLY A 65 9.98 4.66 10.48
C GLY A 65 8.81 4.22 11.35
N ALA A 66 8.50 5.02 12.37
CA ALA A 66 7.12 5.11 12.83
C ALA A 66 6.31 5.56 11.60
N ALA A 67 5.63 4.62 10.95
CA ALA A 67 4.76 4.90 9.82
C ALA A 67 3.75 5.96 10.29
N ARG A 68 3.97 7.22 9.89
CA ARG A 68 3.11 8.33 10.33
C ARG A 68 1.74 8.08 9.72
N PRO A 69 0.70 7.80 10.52
CA PRO A 69 -0.60 7.52 9.98
C PRO A 69 -1.15 8.81 9.38
N VAL A 70 -1.80 8.68 8.22
CA VAL A 70 -2.45 9.79 7.54
C VAL A 70 -3.94 9.54 7.39
N ALA A 71 -4.69 10.63 7.34
CA ALA A 71 -6.11 10.65 7.04
C ALA A 71 -6.39 11.63 5.88
N LEU A 72 -7.48 11.42 5.17
CA LEU A 72 -7.92 12.37 4.14
C LEU A 72 -8.23 13.74 4.74
N ARG A 73 -7.87 14.81 4.03
CA ARG A 73 -8.20 16.20 4.43
C ARG A 73 -9.70 16.45 4.32
N ALA A 74 -10.34 15.94 3.26
CA ALA A 74 -11.77 16.06 3.00
C ALA A 74 -12.43 14.68 2.81
N PRO A 75 -12.55 13.85 3.87
CA PRO A 75 -12.98 12.46 3.74
C PRO A 75 -14.30 12.29 3.00
N ARG A 76 -15.35 13.05 3.36
CA ARG A 76 -16.68 12.89 2.74
C ARG A 76 -16.66 13.10 1.22
N ALA A 77 -16.03 14.17 0.75
CA ALA A 77 -16.01 14.50 -0.68
C ALA A 77 -15.13 13.52 -1.47
N THR A 78 -13.91 13.26 -0.99
CA THR A 78 -12.96 12.35 -1.66
C THR A 78 -13.49 10.91 -1.70
N CYS A 79 -14.05 10.41 -0.60
CA CYS A 79 -14.61 9.07 -0.55
C CYS A 79 -15.87 8.92 -1.43
N ALA A 80 -16.72 9.95 -1.50
CA ALA A 80 -17.88 9.94 -2.41
C ALA A 80 -17.44 9.90 -3.88
N ALA A 81 -16.42 10.69 -4.25
CA ALA A 81 -15.84 10.65 -5.58
C ALA A 81 -15.21 9.27 -5.89
N ALA A 82 -14.42 8.70 -4.96
CA ALA A 82 -13.84 7.38 -5.12
C ALA A 82 -14.92 6.28 -5.27
N SER A 83 -16.03 6.39 -4.54
CA SER A 83 -17.18 5.49 -4.66
C SER A 83 -17.84 5.58 -6.04
N ALA A 84 -17.96 6.79 -6.60
CA ALA A 84 -18.47 6.99 -7.95
C ALA A 84 -17.53 6.39 -9.01
N VAL A 85 -16.21 6.54 -8.85
CA VAL A 85 -15.22 5.87 -9.70
C VAL A 85 -15.36 4.35 -9.59
N LEU A 86 -15.50 3.81 -8.37
CA LEU A 86 -15.68 2.38 -8.16
C LEU A 86 -16.92 1.84 -8.90
N ALA A 87 -18.04 2.55 -8.81
CA ALA A 87 -19.26 2.19 -9.54
C ALA A 87 -19.08 2.25 -11.07
N LYS A 88 -18.30 3.21 -11.60
CA LYS A 88 -17.91 3.24 -13.03
C LYS A 88 -17.02 2.05 -13.38
N THR A 89 -16.06 1.70 -12.52
CA THR A 89 -15.16 0.56 -12.70
C THR A 89 -15.93 -0.76 -12.75
N LEU A 90 -16.85 -1.01 -11.81
CA LEU A 90 -17.66 -2.22 -11.83
C LEU A 90 -18.56 -2.29 -13.07
N ARG A 91 -19.15 -1.17 -13.51
CA ARG A 91 -19.90 -1.11 -14.78
C ARG A 91 -19.02 -1.42 -15.99
N PHE A 92 -17.79 -0.90 -16.02
CA PHE A 92 -16.83 -1.26 -17.07
C PHE A 92 -16.60 -2.77 -17.09
N VAL A 93 -16.28 -3.40 -15.95
CA VAL A 93 -16.04 -4.85 -15.89
C VAL A 93 -17.27 -5.63 -16.36
N LYS A 94 -18.49 -5.27 -15.91
CA LYS A 94 -19.74 -5.90 -16.39
C LYS A 94 -19.97 -5.74 -17.89
N SER A 95 -19.46 -4.66 -18.49
CA SER A 95 -19.66 -4.37 -19.91
C SER A 95 -18.69 -5.10 -20.85
N VAL A 96 -17.64 -5.73 -20.31
CA VAL A 96 -16.64 -6.45 -21.12
C VAL A 96 -17.18 -7.84 -21.50
N PRO A 97 -17.43 -8.14 -22.79
CA PRO A 97 -18.09 -9.40 -23.18
C PRO A 97 -17.33 -10.65 -22.77
N CYS A 98 -16.02 -10.71 -23.04
CA CYS A 98 -15.16 -11.85 -22.68
C CYS A 98 -15.02 -12.05 -21.17
N PHE A 99 -15.33 -11.05 -20.34
CA PHE A 99 -15.40 -11.24 -18.89
C PHE A 99 -16.66 -12.03 -18.50
N GLY A 100 -17.79 -11.79 -19.16
CA GLY A 100 -19.05 -12.50 -18.93
C GLY A 100 -18.99 -13.98 -19.33
N GLU A 101 -18.08 -14.35 -20.23
CA GLU A 101 -17.84 -15.74 -20.67
C GLU A 101 -17.00 -16.56 -19.67
N LEU A 102 -16.34 -15.91 -18.71
CA LEU A 102 -15.53 -16.60 -17.70
C LEU A 102 -16.40 -17.36 -16.69
N PRO A 103 -15.91 -18.47 -16.11
CA PRO A 103 -16.58 -19.11 -14.99
C PRO A 103 -16.83 -18.14 -13.85
N ALA A 104 -17.97 -18.26 -13.16
CA ALA A 104 -18.32 -17.36 -12.06
C ALA A 104 -17.28 -17.36 -10.91
N GLY A 105 -16.55 -18.47 -10.73
CA GLY A 105 -15.42 -18.54 -9.81
C GLY A 105 -14.29 -17.58 -10.21
N ASP A 106 -13.88 -17.61 -11.47
CA ASP A 106 -12.83 -16.76 -12.04
C ASP A 106 -13.26 -15.29 -12.06
N GLN A 107 -14.51 -14.98 -12.41
CA GLN A 107 -15.05 -13.63 -12.34
C GLN A 107 -14.92 -13.04 -10.94
N ARG A 108 -15.33 -13.79 -9.91
CA ARG A 108 -15.20 -13.38 -8.50
C ARG A 108 -13.74 -13.18 -8.11
N ALA A 109 -12.86 -14.10 -8.52
CA ALA A 109 -11.44 -14.01 -8.22
C ALA A 109 -10.80 -12.75 -8.84
N LEU A 110 -11.11 -12.46 -10.11
CA LEU A 110 -10.62 -11.27 -10.82
C LEU A 110 -11.15 -9.97 -10.21
N VAL A 111 -12.44 -9.91 -9.83
CA VAL A 111 -13.00 -8.72 -9.15
C VAL A 111 -12.34 -8.51 -7.79
N ARG A 112 -12.18 -9.56 -6.98
CA ARG A 112 -11.53 -9.46 -5.66
C ARG A 112 -10.05 -9.10 -5.76
N GLY A 113 -9.32 -9.68 -6.70
CA GLY A 113 -7.90 -9.41 -6.88
C GLY A 113 -7.57 -8.10 -7.61
N GLY A 114 -8.48 -7.61 -8.45
CA GLY A 114 -8.21 -6.50 -9.37
C GLY A 114 -8.88 -5.17 -9.03
N TRP A 115 -9.82 -5.12 -8.08
CA TRP A 115 -10.62 -3.90 -7.85
C TRP A 115 -9.80 -2.68 -7.47
N ALA A 116 -8.78 -2.83 -6.60
CA ALA A 116 -8.03 -1.69 -6.09
C ALA A 116 -7.14 -1.05 -7.17
N PRO A 117 -6.33 -1.80 -7.93
CA PRO A 117 -5.63 -1.26 -9.10
C PRO A 117 -6.57 -0.63 -10.14
N LEU A 118 -7.70 -1.27 -10.44
CA LEU A 118 -8.68 -0.72 -11.39
C LEU A 118 -9.34 0.56 -10.90
N LEU A 119 -9.62 0.66 -9.60
CA LEU A 119 -10.13 1.87 -8.97
C LEU A 119 -9.11 3.00 -9.09
N VAL A 120 -7.85 2.78 -8.68
CA VAL A 120 -6.83 3.83 -8.72
C VAL A 120 -6.53 4.28 -10.15
N LEU A 121 -6.50 3.35 -11.12
CA LEU A 121 -6.41 3.69 -12.54
C LEU A 121 -7.64 4.51 -13.01
N GLY A 122 -8.84 4.18 -12.53
CA GLY A 122 -10.06 4.96 -12.77
C GLY A 122 -10.02 6.35 -12.13
N MET A 123 -9.43 6.49 -10.95
CA MET A 123 -9.25 7.79 -10.28
C MET A 123 -8.34 8.70 -11.08
N ALA A 124 -7.25 8.15 -11.64
CA ALA A 124 -6.38 8.88 -12.56
C ALA A 124 -7.16 9.37 -13.79
N GLN A 125 -7.96 8.49 -14.41
CA GLN A 125 -8.77 8.85 -15.58
C GLN A 125 -9.83 9.92 -15.30
N ASP A 126 -10.47 9.86 -14.13
CA ASP A 126 -11.49 10.83 -13.71
C ASP A 126 -10.90 12.14 -13.15
N GLY A 127 -9.56 12.26 -13.06
CA GLY A 127 -8.89 13.43 -12.52
C GLY A 127 -9.11 13.62 -11.01
N LEU A 128 -9.33 12.54 -10.27
CA LEU A 128 -9.56 12.59 -8.83
C LEU A 128 -8.21 12.78 -8.10
N ASP A 129 -8.01 13.97 -7.55
CA ASP A 129 -6.93 14.27 -6.61
C ASP A 129 -7.41 14.25 -5.15
N PHE A 130 -6.49 14.04 -4.22
CA PHE A 130 -6.78 14.03 -2.79
C PHE A 130 -5.63 14.58 -1.96
N GLU A 131 -5.97 15.14 -0.81
CA GLU A 131 -5.00 15.61 0.18
C GLU A 131 -5.01 14.74 1.43
N THR A 132 -3.85 14.57 2.04
CA THR A 132 -3.67 13.85 3.30
C THR A 132 -3.19 14.81 4.38
N ARG A 133 -3.66 14.58 5.61
CA ARG A 133 -3.17 15.21 6.84
C ARG A 133 -2.65 14.12 7.76
N GLU A 134 -1.66 14.45 8.57
CA GLU A 134 -1.22 13.54 9.62
C GLU A 134 -2.36 13.29 10.61
N SER A 135 -2.57 12.03 10.93
CA SER A 135 -3.55 11.64 11.94
C SER A 135 -2.88 11.70 13.30
N THR A 136 -3.20 12.72 14.09
CA THR A 136 -2.93 12.70 15.52
C THR A 136 -4.10 12.01 16.20
N GLU A 137 -4.11 10.67 16.20
CA GLU A 137 -4.89 9.94 17.19
C GLU A 137 -4.36 10.38 18.57
N PRO A 138 -5.21 10.92 19.48
CA PRO A 138 -4.76 11.29 20.80
C PRO A 138 -4.17 10.04 21.46
N SER A 139 -2.96 10.15 21.99
CA SER A 139 -2.30 9.03 22.66
C SER A 139 -3.25 8.39 23.69
N MET A 140 -3.12 7.10 23.97
CA MET A 140 -3.94 6.45 25.02
C MET A 140 -3.91 7.23 26.34
N LEU A 141 -2.74 7.80 26.69
CA LEU A 141 -2.59 8.72 27.82
C LEU A 141 -3.41 9.99 27.66
N GLN A 142 -3.40 10.62 26.49
CA GLN A 142 -4.24 11.78 26.21
C GLN A 142 -5.73 11.42 26.31
N ARG A 143 -6.17 10.25 25.83
CA ARG A 143 -7.56 9.79 25.97
C ARG A 143 -7.95 9.56 27.44
N LEU A 144 -7.06 8.97 28.22
CA LEU A 144 -7.21 8.77 29.67
C LEU A 144 -7.22 10.11 30.43
N LEU A 145 -6.34 11.05 30.06
CA LEU A 145 -6.18 12.35 30.71
C LEU A 145 -7.29 13.35 30.34
N THR A 146 -7.84 13.27 29.12
CA THR A 146 -8.95 14.12 28.68
C THR A 146 -10.32 13.54 28.99
N GLY A 147 -10.40 12.45 29.78
CA GLY A 147 -11.64 12.03 30.42
C GLY A 147 -12.68 11.41 29.48
N ALA A 148 -12.29 10.50 28.58
CA ALA A 148 -13.25 9.53 28.04
C ALA A 148 -13.53 8.43 29.08
N HIS A 149 -14.14 8.83 30.20
CA HIS A 149 -14.65 7.91 31.22
C HIS A 149 -16.11 7.64 30.89
N GLU A 150 -16.39 6.58 30.14
CA GLU A 150 -17.73 5.99 30.16
C GLU A 150 -17.98 5.52 31.60
N SER A 151 -18.95 6.14 32.28
CA SER A 151 -19.36 5.73 33.62
C SER A 151 -19.94 4.32 33.62
N PRO A 152 -19.58 3.46 34.59
CA PRO A 152 -20.11 2.11 34.71
C PRO A 152 -21.35 2.11 35.63
N ASP A 153 -22.53 1.85 35.09
CA ASP A 153 -23.70 1.49 35.92
C ASP A 153 -24.49 0.36 35.26
N GLY A 154 -24.35 -0.85 35.81
CA GLY A 154 -25.14 -2.05 35.47
C GLY A 154 -24.68 -3.27 36.28
N PRO A 155 -25.54 -4.02 36.98
CA PRO A 155 -25.13 -4.90 38.07
C PRO A 155 -24.51 -6.23 37.60
N ARG A 156 -23.53 -6.67 38.38
CA ARG A 156 -22.78 -7.92 38.26
C ARG A 156 -23.67 -9.14 38.51
N HIS A 157 -23.63 -10.11 37.59
CA HIS A 157 -23.87 -11.52 37.92
C HIS A 157 -22.61 -12.33 37.59
N HIS A 158 -21.99 -12.85 38.64
CA HIS A 158 -20.95 -13.86 38.57
C HIS A 158 -21.56 -15.22 38.21
N HIS A 159 -21.00 -15.89 37.20
CA HIS A 159 -20.95 -17.35 37.20
C HIS A 159 -19.65 -17.86 36.55
N HIS A 160 -18.90 -18.62 37.33
CA HIS A 160 -17.72 -19.39 36.95
C HIS A 160 -18.13 -20.79 36.46
N SER A 161 -17.62 -21.19 35.30
CA SER A 161 -17.11 -22.53 34.91
C SER A 161 -16.76 -22.45 33.41
N GLY A 162 -15.63 -22.91 32.85
CA GLY A 162 -14.69 -23.95 33.21
C GLY A 162 -14.68 -25.00 32.08
N GLY A 163 -13.83 -24.82 31.06
CA GLY A 163 -13.62 -25.81 29.98
C GLY A 163 -12.58 -25.36 28.93
N PRO A 164 -11.55 -26.17 28.60
CA PRO A 164 -10.48 -25.78 27.68
C PRO A 164 -10.80 -26.21 26.24
N GLY A 165 -10.82 -25.24 25.32
CA GLY A 165 -10.96 -25.48 23.88
C GLY A 165 -9.97 -24.58 23.14
N GLY A 166 -9.08 -25.20 22.36
CA GLY A 166 -8.08 -24.49 21.57
C GLY A 166 -8.66 -23.72 20.40
N GLY A 167 -7.79 -22.92 19.79
CA GLY A 167 -8.01 -22.36 18.45
C GLY A 167 -7.87 -20.86 18.38
N GLY A 168 -6.95 -20.43 17.52
CA GLY A 168 -7.10 -19.17 16.80
C GLY A 168 -6.41 -17.99 17.45
N GLY A 169 -5.17 -17.74 17.02
CA GLY A 169 -4.64 -16.38 17.01
C GLY A 169 -5.56 -15.48 16.17
N GLY A 170 -6.40 -14.72 16.85
CA GLY A 170 -7.07 -13.55 16.30
C GLY A 170 -6.24 -12.34 16.68
N GLY A 171 -5.42 -11.87 15.73
CA GLY A 171 -4.67 -10.64 15.88
C GLY A 171 -5.61 -9.48 16.20
N GLY A 172 -5.23 -8.68 17.20
CA GLY A 172 -5.90 -7.42 17.47
C GLY A 172 -5.81 -6.53 16.23
N GLU A 173 -6.93 -6.34 15.54
CA GLU A 173 -7.11 -5.26 14.59
C GLU A 173 -7.28 -3.94 15.35
N GLU A 174 -6.21 -3.52 16.02
CA GLU A 174 -6.09 -2.18 16.59
C GLU A 174 -5.72 -1.20 15.49
N GLY A 175 -6.66 -0.30 15.14
CA GLY A 175 -6.38 1.12 14.85
C GLY A 175 -5.21 1.50 13.91
N GLY A 176 -4.84 0.66 12.95
CA GLY A 176 -3.76 0.95 12.01
C GLY A 176 -4.18 1.98 10.97
N GLY A 177 -3.86 3.25 11.18
CA GLY A 177 -3.97 4.29 10.15
C GLY A 177 -3.07 3.99 8.94
N VAL A 178 -3.46 4.48 7.76
CA VAL A 178 -2.68 4.30 6.51
C VAL A 178 -1.34 5.03 6.62
N ALA A 179 -0.23 4.41 6.24
CA ALA A 179 1.07 5.05 6.31
C ALA A 179 1.22 6.15 5.24
N LEU A 180 1.93 7.23 5.58
CA LEU A 180 2.22 8.32 4.62
C LEU A 180 2.85 7.83 3.31
N ALA A 181 3.80 6.88 3.39
CA ALA A 181 4.49 6.34 2.21
C ALA A 181 3.54 5.62 1.25
N GLU A 182 2.55 4.90 1.78
CA GLU A 182 1.56 4.18 0.99
C GLU A 182 0.61 5.16 0.27
N ALA A 183 0.14 6.19 0.99
CA ALA A 183 -0.66 7.25 0.39
C ALA A 183 0.12 8.05 -0.67
N GLN A 184 1.41 8.28 -0.45
CA GLN A 184 2.31 8.89 -1.44
C GLN A 184 2.50 8.02 -2.68
N GLY A 185 2.56 6.69 -2.53
CA GLY A 185 2.60 5.76 -3.66
C GLY A 185 1.40 5.93 -4.59
N ILE A 186 0.19 6.03 -4.02
CA ILE A 186 -1.04 6.30 -4.79
C ILE A 186 -0.94 7.66 -5.50
N LYS A 187 -0.56 8.72 -4.79
CA LYS A 187 -0.38 10.06 -5.38
C LYS A 187 0.64 10.09 -6.53
N ALA A 188 1.76 9.41 -6.35
CA ALA A 188 2.82 9.33 -7.36
C ALA A 188 2.31 8.65 -8.64
N PHE A 189 1.51 7.60 -8.50
CA PHE A 189 0.85 6.97 -9.65
C PHE A 189 -0.12 7.92 -10.36
N LEU A 190 -0.99 8.61 -9.61
CA LEU A 190 -1.95 9.56 -10.20
C LEU A 190 -1.24 10.67 -10.99
N SER A 191 -0.23 11.31 -10.39
CA SER A 191 0.60 12.33 -11.04
C SER A 191 1.27 11.77 -12.29
N LYS A 192 1.83 10.55 -12.22
CA LYS A 192 2.48 9.92 -13.37
C LYS A 192 1.52 9.71 -14.54
N CYS A 193 0.27 9.34 -14.27
CA CYS A 193 -0.75 9.20 -15.31
C CYS A 193 -1.10 10.56 -15.95
N TRP A 194 -1.25 11.61 -15.14
CA TRP A 194 -1.55 12.95 -15.65
C TRP A 194 -0.42 13.52 -16.50
N ASP A 195 0.85 13.30 -16.10
CA ASP A 195 2.03 13.71 -16.87
C ASP A 195 2.17 13.00 -18.22
N LEU A 196 1.48 11.87 -18.41
CA LEU A 196 1.55 11.08 -19.65
C LEU A 196 0.46 11.43 -20.67
N ASP A 197 -0.50 12.28 -20.29
CA ASP A 197 -1.66 12.63 -21.12
C ASP A 197 -2.31 11.35 -21.70
N ILE A 198 -2.67 10.41 -20.82
CA ILE A 198 -3.23 9.12 -21.22
C ILE A 198 -4.64 9.34 -21.80
N SER A 199 -4.85 8.90 -23.04
CA SER A 199 -6.14 9.04 -23.71
C SER A 199 -7.18 8.05 -23.18
N THR A 200 -8.46 8.35 -23.41
CA THR A 200 -9.58 7.45 -23.04
C THR A 200 -9.41 6.03 -23.58
N LYS A 201 -8.88 5.89 -24.81
CA LYS A 201 -8.69 4.59 -25.46
C LYS A 201 -7.53 3.83 -24.84
N GLU A 202 -6.44 4.52 -24.49
CA GLU A 202 -5.32 3.90 -23.76
C GLU A 202 -5.74 3.44 -22.36
N TYR A 203 -6.52 4.25 -21.63
CA TYR A 203 -7.10 3.83 -20.35
C TYR A 203 -7.96 2.56 -20.48
N ALA A 204 -8.75 2.44 -21.55
CA ALA A 204 -9.55 1.23 -21.78
C ALA A 204 -8.67 -0.02 -21.91
N TYR A 205 -7.57 0.05 -22.68
CA TYR A 205 -6.63 -1.06 -22.82
C TYR A 205 -5.88 -1.36 -21.52
N LEU A 206 -5.44 -0.33 -20.79
CA LEU A 206 -4.78 -0.51 -19.49
C LEU A 206 -5.72 -1.16 -18.47
N LYS A 207 -7.00 -0.78 -18.44
CA LYS A 207 -8.00 -1.46 -17.61
C LYS A 207 -8.19 -2.92 -18.01
N GLY A 208 -8.19 -3.24 -19.31
CA GLY A 208 -8.19 -4.63 -19.77
C GLY A 208 -6.98 -5.42 -19.29
N ALA A 209 -5.77 -4.84 -19.42
CA ALA A 209 -4.53 -5.47 -18.97
C ALA A 209 -4.48 -5.73 -17.45
N VAL A 210 -5.08 -4.83 -16.65
CA VAL A 210 -5.18 -4.98 -15.19
C VAL A 210 -6.29 -5.96 -14.80
N LEU A 211 -7.43 -5.93 -15.49
CA LEU A 211 -8.58 -6.78 -15.22
C LEU A 211 -8.25 -8.26 -15.44
N PHE A 212 -7.61 -8.58 -16.56
CA PHE A 212 -7.25 -9.95 -16.92
C PHE A 212 -5.89 -10.32 -16.33
N ASN A 213 -5.85 -10.52 -15.01
CA ASN A 213 -4.62 -10.90 -14.32
C ASN A 213 -4.52 -12.45 -14.16
N PRO A 214 -3.62 -13.13 -14.90
CA PRO A 214 -3.47 -14.59 -14.79
C PRO A 214 -2.73 -15.04 -13.52
N ASP A 215 -2.14 -14.12 -12.75
CA ASP A 215 -1.36 -14.45 -11.54
C ASP A 215 -2.26 -14.67 -10.31
N ILE A 216 -3.57 -14.53 -10.44
CA ILE A 216 -4.50 -14.79 -9.34
C ILE A 216 -4.57 -16.30 -9.07
N ALA A 217 -4.39 -16.67 -7.80
CA ALA A 217 -4.44 -18.07 -7.39
C ALA A 217 -5.84 -18.67 -7.55
N GLY A 218 -5.90 -19.92 -8.00
CA GLY A 218 -7.15 -20.69 -8.08
C GLY A 218 -8.03 -20.42 -9.31
N LEU A 219 -7.51 -19.71 -10.32
CA LEU A 219 -8.19 -19.52 -11.60
C LEU A 219 -8.35 -20.84 -12.36
N GLN A 220 -9.55 -21.09 -12.90
CA GLN A 220 -9.85 -22.25 -13.73
C GLN A 220 -9.37 -22.05 -15.18
N CYS A 221 -9.50 -20.84 -15.70
CA CYS A 221 -9.20 -20.50 -17.10
C CYS A 221 -7.94 -19.62 -17.24
N GLN A 222 -6.87 -19.92 -16.48
CA GLN A 222 -5.66 -19.11 -16.42
C GLN A 222 -5.05 -18.78 -17.80
N HIS A 223 -4.94 -19.77 -18.69
CA HIS A 223 -4.38 -19.56 -20.04
C HIS A 223 -5.25 -18.65 -20.92
N TYR A 224 -6.57 -18.75 -20.81
CA TYR A 224 -7.48 -17.89 -21.55
C TYR A 224 -7.40 -16.45 -21.04
N ILE A 225 -7.35 -16.27 -19.72
CA ILE A 225 -7.16 -14.94 -19.09
C ILE A 225 -5.82 -14.32 -19.52
N GLN A 226 -4.74 -15.12 -19.58
CA GLN A 226 -3.45 -14.68 -20.10
C GLN A 226 -3.52 -14.24 -21.57
N ALA A 227 -4.29 -14.94 -22.41
CA ALA A 227 -4.50 -14.55 -23.79
C ALA A 227 -5.23 -13.21 -23.89
N LEU A 228 -6.31 -13.02 -23.13
CA LEU A 228 -7.04 -11.75 -23.05
C LEU A 228 -6.17 -10.59 -22.58
N GLN A 229 -5.31 -10.82 -21.58
CA GLN A 229 -4.33 -9.84 -21.13
C GLN A 229 -3.34 -9.47 -22.23
N SER A 230 -2.86 -10.46 -22.97
CA SER A 230 -1.89 -10.26 -24.06
C SER A 230 -2.52 -9.47 -25.20
N GLU A 231 -3.79 -9.73 -25.52
CA GLU A 231 -4.55 -8.98 -26.51
C GLU A 231 -4.74 -7.51 -26.10
N ALA A 232 -5.03 -7.25 -24.81
CA ALA A 232 -5.11 -5.87 -24.29
C ALA A 232 -3.77 -5.12 -24.44
N HIS A 233 -2.65 -5.77 -24.13
CA HIS A 233 -1.31 -5.19 -24.34
C HIS A 233 -1.00 -4.96 -25.82
N GLN A 234 -1.37 -5.90 -26.68
CA GLN A 234 -1.16 -5.80 -28.13
C GLN A 234 -1.97 -4.65 -28.71
N ALA A 235 -3.26 -4.56 -28.38
CA ALA A 235 -4.13 -3.49 -28.85
C ALA A 235 -3.64 -2.10 -28.39
N LEU A 236 -3.13 -2.01 -27.16
CA LEU A 236 -2.47 -0.78 -26.68
C LEU A 236 -1.24 -0.42 -27.53
N ASN A 237 -0.36 -1.39 -27.78
CA ASN A 237 0.87 -1.18 -28.56
C ASN A 237 0.55 -0.75 -30.00
N GLU A 238 -0.41 -1.39 -30.65
CA GLU A 238 -0.87 -1.02 -31.99
C GLU A 238 -1.48 0.37 -32.01
N HIS A 239 -2.31 0.72 -31.02
CA HIS A 239 -2.87 2.05 -30.90
C HIS A 239 -1.79 3.13 -30.72
N VAL A 240 -0.82 2.89 -29.83
CA VAL A 240 0.32 3.80 -29.62
C VAL A 240 1.11 3.99 -30.90
N LYS A 241 1.44 2.92 -31.63
CA LYS A 241 2.15 3.00 -32.91
C LYS A 241 1.35 3.77 -33.97
N LEU A 242 0.03 3.67 -33.95
CA LEU A 242 -0.84 4.34 -34.91
C LEU A 242 -0.93 5.86 -34.65
N ILE A 243 -1.18 6.25 -33.39
CA ILE A 243 -1.48 7.63 -32.99
C ILE A 243 -0.21 8.41 -32.63
N HIS A 244 0.74 7.77 -31.94
CA HIS A 244 1.95 8.40 -31.41
C HIS A 244 3.21 7.96 -32.17
N ARG A 245 3.16 8.05 -33.51
CA ARG A 245 4.25 7.59 -34.41
C ARG A 245 5.63 8.15 -34.07
N GLY A 246 5.70 9.35 -33.50
CA GLY A 246 6.95 10.00 -33.09
C GLY A 246 7.44 9.66 -31.68
N ASP A 247 6.61 9.06 -30.81
CA ASP A 247 7.01 8.66 -29.46
C ASP A 247 7.10 7.13 -29.37
N THR A 248 8.23 6.59 -29.83
CA THR A 248 8.55 5.16 -29.76
C THR A 248 8.62 4.61 -28.33
N THR A 249 8.73 5.50 -27.34
CA THR A 249 8.85 5.14 -25.92
C THR A 249 7.51 5.16 -25.18
N ARG A 250 6.42 5.65 -25.79
CA ARG A 250 5.13 5.82 -25.12
C ARG A 250 4.59 4.52 -24.54
N PHE A 251 4.65 3.41 -25.29
CA PHE A 251 4.20 2.10 -24.79
C PHE A 251 4.96 1.70 -23.51
N ALA A 252 6.29 1.87 -23.50
CA ALA A 252 7.11 1.59 -22.32
C ALA A 252 6.77 2.52 -21.15
N LYS A 253 6.55 3.82 -21.40
CA LYS A 253 6.13 4.79 -20.37
C LYS A 253 4.79 4.39 -19.72
N LEU A 254 3.81 3.98 -20.54
CA LEU A 254 2.52 3.50 -20.06
C LEU A 254 2.66 2.22 -19.24
N PHE A 255 3.50 1.29 -19.67
CA PHE A 255 3.76 0.05 -18.93
C PHE A 255 4.49 0.30 -17.60
N ILE A 256 5.41 1.28 -17.55
CA ILE A 256 6.05 1.73 -16.31
C ILE A 256 5.02 2.33 -15.36
N ALA A 257 4.08 3.14 -15.85
CA ALA A 257 2.99 3.64 -15.02
C ALA A 257 2.12 2.49 -14.49
N LEU A 258 1.79 1.51 -15.34
CA LEU A 258 1.01 0.33 -14.96
C LEU A 258 1.71 -0.52 -13.88
N SER A 259 3.04 -0.66 -13.95
CA SER A 259 3.79 -1.46 -12.98
C SER A 259 3.80 -0.84 -11.57
N MET A 260 3.62 0.48 -11.45
CA MET A 260 3.43 1.16 -10.16
C MET A 260 2.16 0.70 -9.44
N LEU A 261 1.14 0.22 -10.17
CA LEU A 261 -0.07 -0.34 -9.53
C LEU A 261 0.23 -1.63 -8.74
N ARG A 262 1.32 -2.35 -9.06
CA ARG A 262 1.66 -3.62 -8.38
C ARG A 262 2.03 -3.43 -6.91
N SER A 263 2.43 -2.23 -6.50
CA SER A 263 2.72 -1.90 -5.10
C SER A 263 1.51 -1.35 -4.35
N ILE A 264 0.36 -1.16 -5.01
CA ILE A 264 -0.85 -0.66 -4.37
C ILE A 264 -1.56 -1.79 -3.65
N ASN A 265 -1.63 -1.66 -2.33
CA ASN A 265 -2.32 -2.60 -1.45
C ASN A 265 -3.82 -2.27 -1.38
N SER A 266 -4.69 -3.26 -1.58
CA SER A 266 -6.15 -3.12 -1.46
C SER A 266 -6.59 -2.63 -0.08
N ASN A 267 -5.90 -3.04 0.99
CA ASN A 267 -6.20 -2.60 2.36
C ASN A 267 -5.89 -1.12 2.58
N VAL A 268 -4.85 -0.60 1.92
CA VAL A 268 -4.52 0.84 1.94
C VAL A 268 -5.62 1.64 1.23
N VAL A 269 -6.03 1.18 0.04
CA VAL A 269 -7.10 1.82 -0.74
C VAL A 269 -8.43 1.78 0.03
N ALA A 270 -8.79 0.64 0.60
CA ALA A 270 -9.96 0.46 1.47
C ALA A 270 -9.89 1.40 2.70
N GLY A 271 -8.76 1.38 3.41
CA GLY A 271 -8.52 2.17 4.61
C GLY A 271 -8.58 3.68 4.36
N LEU A 272 -8.08 4.14 3.22
CA LEU A 272 -8.04 5.55 2.89
C LEU A 272 -9.38 6.07 2.33
N PHE A 273 -9.99 5.35 1.38
CA PHE A 273 -11.10 5.88 0.59
C PHE A 273 -12.48 5.34 0.97
N PHE A 274 -12.58 4.25 1.75
CA PHE A 274 -13.87 3.63 2.06
C PHE A 274 -14.11 3.54 3.57
N ARG A 275 -13.10 3.18 4.37
CA ARG A 275 -13.20 3.09 5.83
C ARG A 275 -13.78 4.35 6.49
N PRO A 276 -13.48 5.59 6.04
CA PRO A 276 -14.10 6.79 6.59
C PRO A 276 -15.62 6.93 6.35
N LEU A 277 -16.19 6.21 5.38
CA LEU A 277 -17.63 6.25 5.06
C LEU A 277 -18.38 5.03 5.60
N ILE A 278 -17.85 3.83 5.36
CA ILE A 278 -18.55 2.57 5.63
C ILE A 278 -17.98 1.79 6.81
N GLY A 279 -16.92 2.28 7.46
CA GLY A 279 -16.29 1.60 8.58
C GLY A 279 -15.50 0.35 8.17
N ALA A 280 -15.42 -0.64 9.06
CA ALA A 280 -14.65 -1.88 8.88
C ALA A 280 -15.38 -2.94 8.03
N VAL A 281 -16.01 -2.53 6.94
CA VAL A 281 -16.71 -3.45 6.02
C VAL A 281 -15.69 -4.20 5.16
N ASN A 282 -15.94 -5.51 4.96
CA ASN A 282 -15.17 -6.30 4.02
C ASN A 282 -15.43 -5.82 2.58
N MET A 283 -14.47 -5.10 2.00
CA MET A 283 -14.58 -4.57 0.65
C MET A 283 -14.82 -5.65 -0.39
N GLU A 284 -14.23 -6.84 -0.24
CA GLU A 284 -14.40 -7.92 -1.22
C GLU A 284 -15.83 -8.44 -1.26
N GLU A 285 -16.48 -8.58 -0.12
CA GLU A 285 -17.89 -8.99 -0.03
C GLU A 285 -18.82 -7.93 -0.59
N LEU A 286 -18.60 -6.67 -0.20
CA LEU A 286 -19.37 -5.52 -0.70
C LEU A 286 -19.26 -5.40 -2.22
N LEU A 287 -18.06 -5.59 -2.79
CA LEU A 287 -17.85 -5.53 -4.24
C LEU A 287 -18.63 -6.62 -4.97
N LEU A 288 -18.67 -7.84 -4.43
CA LEU A 288 -19.45 -8.90 -5.03
C LEU A 288 -20.95 -8.65 -4.92
N GLU A 289 -21.41 -8.09 -3.80
CA GLU A 289 -22.80 -7.64 -3.65
C GLU A 289 -23.14 -6.55 -4.67
N MET A 290 -22.29 -5.54 -4.87
CA MET A 290 -22.50 -4.53 -5.91
C MET A 290 -22.39 -5.09 -7.34
N PHE A 291 -21.58 -6.13 -7.53
CA PHE A 291 -21.35 -6.73 -8.84
C PHE A 291 -22.48 -7.67 -9.27
N TYR A 292 -23.04 -8.46 -8.35
CA TYR A 292 -24.15 -9.38 -8.66
C TYR A 292 -25.52 -8.89 -8.17
N GLY A 293 -25.54 -7.87 -7.31
CA GLY A 293 -26.73 -7.17 -6.86
C GLY A 293 -27.44 -6.49 -8.03
N LYS A 294 -28.77 -6.49 -7.94
CA LYS A 294 -29.69 -5.93 -8.92
C LYS A 294 -29.69 -4.40 -8.85
#